data_AF-A0A2W6YFZ6-F1
#
_entry.id   AF-A0A2W6YFZ6-F1
#
_cell.length_a   1.000
_cell.length_b   1.000
_cell.length_c   1.000
_cell.angle_alpha   90.00
_cell.angle_beta   90.00
_cell.angle_gamma   90.00
#
_symmetry.space_group_name_H-M   'P 1'
#
loop_
_entity.id
_entity.type
_entity.pdbx_description
1 polymer ?
#
loop_
_entity_poly.entity_id
_entity_poly.type
_entity_poly.pdbx_seq_one_letter_code
_entity_poly.pdbx_strand_id
1 'polypeptide(L)' 'MNTHVKPPKGNPATESLRKEQREQRVAERKHGKDAALDEALEETFPASDPIAAQEPTKPGAKRR' A
#
# COMPACT_ATOMS: atom_id res chain seq x y z
N MET A 1 -32.20 7.67 24.78
CA MET A 1 -31.51 7.01 25.91
C MET A 1 -30.17 6.53 25.38
N ASN A 2 -29.10 7.28 25.61
CA ASN A 2 -27.78 6.96 25.02
C ASN A 2 -26.92 6.31 26.10
N THR A 3 -26.81 4.99 26.04
CA THR A 3 -26.06 4.18 27.00
C THR A 3 -24.56 4.37 26.78
N HIS A 4 -23.94 5.19 27.63
CA HIS A 4 -22.49 5.26 27.73
C HIS A 4 -21.97 4.00 28.44
N VAL A 5 -21.70 2.94 27.69
CA VAL A 5 -21.04 1.75 28.22
C VAL A 5 -19.56 2.09 28.44
N LYS A 6 -19.18 2.30 29.70
CA LYS A 6 -17.79 2.51 30.09
C LYS A 6 -17.05 1.18 29.98
N PRO A 7 -15.97 1.07 29.17
CA PRO A 7 -15.24 -0.19 29.06
C PRO A 7 -14.58 -0.55 30.40
N PRO A 8 -14.51 -1.85 30.76
CA PRO A 8 -13.90 -2.31 32.00
C PRO A 8 -12.42 -1.93 32.04
N LYS A 9 -11.99 -1.31 33.14
CA LYS A 9 -10.63 -0.77 33.30
C LYS A 9 -9.67 -1.92 33.67
N GLY A 10 -8.64 -2.15 32.85
CA GLY A 10 -7.57 -3.12 33.14
C GLY A 10 -7.65 -4.47 32.42
N ASN A 11 -8.48 -4.61 31.38
CA ASN A 11 -8.55 -5.84 30.59
C ASN A 11 -7.50 -5.82 29.45
N PRO A 12 -6.67 -6.86 29.25
CA PRO A 12 -5.72 -6.93 28.13
C PRO A 12 -6.39 -6.70 26.76
N ALA A 13 -7.63 -7.14 26.55
CA ALA A 13 -8.38 -6.92 25.31
C ALA A 13 -8.62 -5.42 25.03
N THR A 14 -8.81 -4.61 26.08
CA THR A 14 -9.03 -3.16 25.93
C THR A 14 -7.76 -2.40 25.57
N GLU A 15 -6.61 -2.86 26.07
CA GLU A 15 -5.30 -2.30 25.71
C GLU A 15 -4.92 -2.67 24.27
N SER A 16 -5.17 -3.92 23.85
CA SER A 16 -4.97 -4.36 22.46
C SER A 16 -5.83 -3.55 21.49
N LEU A 17 -7.13 -3.38 21.77
CA LEU A 17 -8.03 -2.58 20.94
C LEU A 17 -7.55 -1.12 20.80
N ARG A 18 -7.08 -0.51 21.89
CA ARG A 18 -6.53 0.86 21.85
C ARG A 18 -5.27 0.94 21.00
N LYS A 19 -4.38 -0.05 21.09
CA LYS A 19 -3.15 -0.12 20.30
C LYS A 19 -3.47 -0.22 18.80
N GLU A 20 -4.37 -1.11 18.42
CA GLU A 20 -4.81 -1.30 17.04
C GLU A 20 -5.47 -0.03 16.49
N GLN A 21 -6.42 0.56 17.22
CA GLN A 21 -7.06 1.82 16.81
C GLN A 21 -6.06 2.97 16.66
N ARG A 22 -4.98 2.99 17.47
CA ARG A 22 -3.93 4.00 17.35
C ARG A 22 -3.10 3.77 16.09
N GLU A 23 -2.76 2.53 15.78
CA GLU A 23 -2.02 2.16 14.57
C GLU A 23 -2.82 2.50 13.32
N GLN A 24 -4.11 2.18 13.27
CA GLN A 24 -5.02 2.56 12.18
C GLN A 24 -5.05 4.08 11.96
N ARG A 25 -5.19 4.89 13.03
CA ARG A 25 -5.16 6.36 12.92
C ARG A 25 -3.80 6.91 12.48
N VAL A 26 -2.71 6.26 12.87
CA VAL A 26 -1.35 6.66 12.46
C VAL A 26 -1.13 6.33 10.99
N ALA A 27 -1.58 5.16 10.53
CA ALA A 27 -1.54 4.77 9.13
C ALA A 27 -2.38 5.73 8.26
N GLU A 28 -3.62 6.01 8.65
CA GLU A 28 -4.52 6.96 7.95
C GLU A 28 -3.93 8.38 7.89
N ARG A 29 -3.23 8.83 8.94
CA ARG A 29 -2.57 10.15 8.94
C ARG A 29 -1.31 10.19 8.07
N LYS A 30 -0.57 9.09 7.96
CA LYS A 30 0.69 9.05 7.22
C LYS A 30 0.47 8.84 5.72
N HIS A 31 -0.46 7.97 5.37
CA HIS A 31 -0.68 7.51 4.00
C HIS A 31 -2.06 7.93 3.45
N GLY A 32 -2.84 8.67 4.23
CA GLY A 32 -4.19 9.07 3.82
C GLY A 32 -5.20 7.92 3.92
N LYS A 33 -6.42 8.17 3.45
CA LYS A 33 -7.51 7.17 3.43
C LYS A 33 -7.28 6.06 2.40
N ASP A 34 -6.49 6.37 1.38
CA ASP A 34 -6.25 5.50 0.23
C ASP A 34 -4.94 4.70 0.38
N ALA A 35 -4.34 4.71 1.57
CA ALA A 35 -3.09 4.00 1.88
C ALA A 35 -3.06 2.54 1.39
N ALA A 36 -4.15 1.80 1.66
CA ALA A 36 -4.27 0.40 1.25
C ALA A 36 -4.47 0.24 -0.26
N LEU A 37 -5.06 1.24 -0.92
CA LEU A 37 -5.23 1.26 -2.37
C LEU A 37 -3.88 1.55 -3.05
N ASP A 38 -3.13 2.53 -2.54
CA ASP A 38 -1.79 2.87 -3.05
C ASP A 38 -0.82 1.69 -2.89
N GLU A 39 -0.82 1.03 -1.72
CA GLU A 39 -0.02 -0.18 -1.47
C GLU A 39 -0.38 -1.32 -2.46
N ALA A 40 -1.68 -1.57 -2.66
CA ALA A 40 -2.13 -2.58 -3.62
C ALA A 40 -1.75 -2.23 -5.07
N LEU A 41 -1.75 -0.94 -5.45
CA LEU A 41 -1.32 -0.51 -6.78
C LEU A 41 0.18 -0.73 -7.00
N GLU A 42 1.01 -0.44 -5.99
CA GLU A 42 2.46 -0.69 -6.05
C GLU A 42 2.78 -2.19 -6.19
N GLU A 43 2.04 -3.06 -5.50
CA GLU A 43 2.21 -4.52 -5.62
C GLU A 43 1.74 -5.09 -6.97
N THR A 44 0.66 -4.53 -7.53
CA THR A 44 0.05 -5.05 -8.77
C THR A 44 0.78 -4.56 -10.03
N PHE A 45 1.43 -3.40 -9.95
CA PHE A 45 2.19 -2.81 -11.05
C PHE A 45 3.66 -2.65 -10.67
N PRO A 46 4.42 -3.75 -10.67
CA PRO A 46 5.84 -3.74 -10.35
C PRO A 46 6.60 -3.05 -11.49
N ALA A 47 6.55 -1.72 -11.56
CA ALA A 47 7.19 -0.85 -12.55
C ALA A 47 7.15 -1.40 -13.99
N SER A 48 6.15 -0.97 -14.78
CA SER A 48 6.14 -0.96 -16.27
C SER A 48 7.27 -1.76 -16.91
N ASP A 49 6.94 -2.95 -17.45
CA ASP A 49 7.89 -3.93 -17.99
C ASP A 49 9.23 -3.34 -18.48
N PRO A 50 10.38 -3.92 -18.11
CA PRO A 50 11.68 -3.39 -18.44
C PRO A 50 11.78 -3.06 -19.93
N ILE A 51 12.40 -1.92 -20.26
CA ILE A 51 12.64 -1.51 -21.65
C ILE A 51 13.25 -2.68 -22.43
N ALA A 52 12.64 -3.05 -23.55
CA ALA A 52 13.12 -4.10 -24.41
C ALA A 52 14.53 -3.75 -24.95
N ALA A 53 15.43 -4.73 -24.93
CA ALA A 53 16.76 -4.56 -25.49
C ALA A 53 16.66 -4.29 -27.01
N GLN A 54 17.09 -3.11 -27.45
CA GLN A 54 17.23 -2.80 -28.88
C GLN A 54 18.56 -3.34 -29.38
N GLU A 55 18.51 -4.31 -30.30
CA GLU A 55 19.67 -4.67 -31.10
C GLU A 55 19.84 -3.69 -32.27
N PRO A 56 21.07 -3.18 -32.53
CA PRO A 56 21.32 -2.36 -33.70
C PRO A 56 21.13 -3.20 -34.97
N THR A 57 20.08 -2.90 -35.74
CA THR A 57 19.87 -3.50 -37.05
C THR A 57 20.95 -2.99 -38.00
N LYS A 58 21.84 -3.86 -38.50
CA LYS A 58 22.69 -3.52 -39.64
C LYS A 58 21.81 -3.38 -40.88
N PRO A 59 21.64 -2.17 -41.46
CA PRO A 59 20.93 -2.06 -42.73
C PRO A 59 21.69 -2.86 -43.79
N GLY A 60 20.98 -3.78 -44.45
CA GLY A 60 21.55 -4.73 -45.40
C GLY A 60 22.32 -4.02 -46.51
N ALA A 61 23.55 -4.44 -46.75
CA ALA A 61 24.33 -3.97 -47.89
C ALA A 61 23.56 -4.27 -49.18
N LYS A 62 23.20 -3.22 -49.93
CA LYS A 62 22.67 -3.36 -51.29
C LYS A 62 23.68 -4.18 -52.09
N ARG A 63 23.30 -5.40 -52.46
CA ARG A 63 24.01 -6.16 -53.48
C ARG A 63 23.81 -5.43 -54.81
N ARG A 64 24.91 -4.91 -55.36
CA ARG A 64 24.98 -4.36 -56.73
C ARG A 64 25.03 -5.49 -57.74
#